data_AF-A0A7C0ZXM3-F1
#
_entry.id   AF-A0A7C0ZXM3-F1
#
_cell.length_a   1.000
_cell.length_b   1.000
_cell.length_c   1.000
_cell.angle_alpha   90.00
_cell.angle_beta   90.00
_cell.angle_gamma   90.00
#
_symmetry.space_group_name_H-M   'P 1'
#
loop_
_entity.id
_entity.type
_entity.pdbx_description
1 polymer ?
#
loop_
_entity_poly.entity_id
_entity_poly.type
_entity_poly.pdbx_seq_one_letter_code
_entity_poly.pdbx_strand_id
1 'polypeptide(L)'
;MKFMSSRNIRRGRFLTTVVAVGFLFVGLSSAAWAWEPKLPNGVRGPSSWYLNGKDGRYFVPIIQGKLSRPTIGIVKTDSNCRPDDQGLSHCHNQIELLSGRTITVQNTHKMSKFRCLSPGERVTVRPDGSSSWAIVQTAPRKPE
;
A
#
# COMPACT_ATOMS: atom_id res chain seq x y z
N MET A 1 64.51 34.29 -0.52
CA MET A 1 65.63 33.80 -1.36
C MET A 1 65.73 32.28 -1.24
N LYS A 2 66.30 31.62 -2.27
CA LYS A 2 66.99 30.31 -2.32
C LYS A 2 67.11 29.45 -1.03
N PHE A 3 67.13 28.12 -1.05
CA PHE A 3 66.79 27.05 -2.02
C PHE A 3 67.21 25.71 -1.36
N MET A 4 66.57 24.55 -1.64
CA MET A 4 67.09 23.20 -1.29
C MET A 4 67.29 22.93 0.23
N SER A 5 67.54 21.73 0.78
CA SER A 5 67.32 20.31 0.42
C SER A 5 67.18 19.53 1.77
N SER A 6 66.86 18.24 1.91
CA SER A 6 66.71 17.11 0.98
C SER A 6 65.72 16.07 1.56
N ARG A 7 65.67 14.86 0.99
CA ARG A 7 64.86 13.71 1.45
C ARG A 7 65.51 12.99 2.64
N ASN A 8 64.70 12.40 3.51
CA ASN A 8 65.12 11.18 4.21
C ASN A 8 63.96 10.18 4.31
N ILE A 9 64.13 9.03 3.64
CA ILE A 9 63.16 7.93 3.64
C ILE A 9 63.42 7.10 4.90
N ARG A 10 62.39 6.91 5.74
CA ARG A 10 62.36 5.78 6.68
C ARG A 10 61.07 4.99 6.51
N ARG A 11 61.19 3.81 5.89
CA ARG A 11 60.22 2.70 5.97
C ARG A 11 59.82 2.48 7.43
N GLY A 12 58.52 2.40 7.73
CA GLY A 12 58.05 2.43 9.11
C GLY A 12 56.68 1.80 9.35
N ARG A 13 56.49 0.54 8.95
CA ARG A 13 55.45 -0.40 9.41
C ARG A 13 53.99 -0.06 9.02
N PHE A 14 53.42 -0.93 8.20
CA PHE A 14 51.96 -1.09 8.07
C PHE A 14 51.34 -1.32 9.45
N LEU A 15 50.31 -0.53 9.78
CA LEU A 15 49.29 -0.88 10.76
C LEU A 15 47.93 -0.61 10.10
N THR A 16 47.33 -1.69 9.61
CA THR A 16 46.00 -1.70 8.98
C THR A 16 44.94 -1.48 10.06
N THR A 17 44.60 -0.23 10.34
CA THR A 17 43.47 0.10 11.22
C THR A 17 42.17 -0.14 10.47
N VAL A 18 41.66 -1.37 10.54
CA VAL A 18 40.30 -1.68 10.07
C VAL A 18 39.31 -1.06 11.06
N VAL A 19 38.93 0.19 10.79
CA VAL A 19 37.81 0.83 11.50
C VAL A 19 36.53 0.22 10.95
N ALA A 20 36.05 -0.83 11.62
CA ALA A 20 34.72 -1.38 11.38
C ALA A 20 33.67 -0.35 11.84
N VAL A 21 33.34 0.61 10.96
CA VAL A 21 32.18 1.48 11.13
C VAL A 21 30.94 0.59 10.97
N GLY A 22 30.46 0.08 12.10
CA GLY A 22 29.23 -0.70 12.15
C GLY A 22 28.06 0.17 11.69
N PHE A 23 27.62 -0.03 10.45
CA PHE A 23 26.34 0.48 9.99
C PHE A 23 25.23 -0.23 10.76
N LEU A 24 24.89 0.33 11.93
CA LEU A 24 23.63 0.11 12.60
C LEU A 24 22.52 0.64 11.68
N PHE A 25 22.10 -0.19 10.73
CA PHE A 25 20.81 -0.07 10.07
C PHE A 25 19.73 -0.32 11.13
N VAL A 26 19.49 0.68 11.98
CA VAL A 26 18.26 0.80 12.75
C VAL A 26 17.17 0.99 11.69
N GLY A 27 16.54 -0.12 11.31
CA GLY A 27 15.46 -0.10 10.33
C GLY A 27 14.32 0.72 10.91
N LEU A 28 14.16 1.96 10.42
CA LEU A 28 12.95 2.75 10.65
C LEU A 28 11.78 1.98 10.03
N SER A 29 11.21 1.09 10.83
CA SER A 29 9.92 0.49 10.56
C SER A 29 8.89 1.60 10.68
N SER A 30 8.63 2.27 9.56
CA SER A 30 7.50 3.19 9.43
C SER A 30 6.21 2.39 9.60
N ALA A 31 5.81 2.18 10.86
CA ALA A 31 4.42 2.03 11.25
C ALA A 31 3.74 3.38 10.98
N ALA A 32 3.58 3.69 9.69
CA ALA A 32 2.71 4.74 9.25
C ALA A 32 1.32 4.34 9.72
N TRP A 33 0.77 5.11 10.66
CA TRP A 33 -0.63 5.02 11.08
C TRP A 33 -1.45 5.23 9.81
N ALA A 34 -1.89 4.12 9.22
CA ALA A 34 -2.51 4.16 7.92
C ALA A 34 -3.85 4.85 8.09
N TRP A 35 -3.99 6.03 7.50
CA TRP A 35 -5.17 6.86 7.69
C TRP A 35 -6.43 6.07 7.34
N GLU A 36 -7.29 5.87 8.34
CA GLU A 36 -8.61 5.28 8.21
C GLU A 36 -9.62 6.40 7.94
N PRO A 37 -10.23 6.46 6.76
CA PRO A 37 -11.35 7.37 6.55
C PRO A 37 -12.51 6.96 7.47
N LYS A 38 -13.35 7.93 7.86
CA LYS A 38 -14.65 7.57 8.44
C LYS A 38 -15.48 6.88 7.36
N LEU A 39 -16.00 5.70 7.67
CA LEU A 39 -16.92 4.96 6.78
C LEU A 39 -18.09 5.88 6.33
N PRO A 40 -18.50 5.81 5.05
CA PRO A 40 -19.51 6.71 4.51
C PRO A 40 -20.86 6.50 5.23
N ASN A 41 -21.41 7.59 5.76
CA ASN A 41 -22.70 7.58 6.46
C ASN A 41 -23.86 7.56 5.45
N GLY A 42 -24.98 6.92 5.79
CA GLY A 42 -26.20 6.92 4.96
C GLY A 42 -26.22 5.93 3.78
N VAL A 43 -25.09 5.29 3.47
CA VAL A 43 -25.04 4.16 2.53
C VAL A 43 -25.14 2.83 3.29
N ARG A 44 -25.53 1.73 2.62
CA ARG A 44 -25.53 0.36 3.20
C ARG A 44 -24.11 -0.22 3.30
N GLY A 45 -23.23 0.51 3.97
CA GLY A 45 -21.84 0.16 4.26
C GLY A 45 -21.69 -0.87 5.39
N PRO A 46 -20.47 -1.36 5.64
CA PRO A 46 -20.17 -2.13 6.83
C PRO A 46 -20.29 -1.24 8.07
N SER A 47 -20.63 -1.81 9.24
CA SER A 47 -20.63 -1.07 10.50
C SER A 47 -19.23 -0.86 11.10
N SER A 48 -18.20 -1.51 10.56
CA SER A 48 -16.80 -1.33 10.94
C SER A 48 -15.84 -1.87 9.86
N TRP A 49 -14.58 -1.43 9.88
CA TRP A 49 -13.52 -1.98 9.02
C TRP A 49 -13.28 -3.48 9.21
N TYR A 50 -13.62 -4.01 10.39
CA TYR A 50 -13.58 -5.45 10.71
C TYR A 50 -14.63 -6.30 10.00
N LEU A 51 -15.56 -5.67 9.25
CA LEU A 51 -16.59 -6.31 8.43
C LEU A 51 -16.50 -5.91 6.94
N ASN A 52 -15.57 -5.02 6.56
CA ASN A 52 -15.37 -4.64 5.17
C ASN A 52 -14.76 -5.81 4.38
N GLY A 53 -15.33 -6.15 3.21
CA GLY A 53 -14.98 -7.35 2.46
C GLY A 53 -15.89 -8.55 2.70
N LYS A 54 -16.83 -8.48 3.65
CA LYS A 54 -17.88 -9.49 3.80
C LYS A 54 -18.66 -9.66 2.49
N ASP A 55 -18.96 -10.91 2.14
CA ASP A 55 -19.63 -11.31 0.89
C ASP A 55 -18.89 -10.83 -0.38
N GLY A 56 -17.58 -10.59 -0.29
CA GLY A 56 -16.77 -10.04 -1.39
C GLY A 56 -17.00 -8.56 -1.67
N ARG A 57 -17.66 -7.83 -0.76
CA ARG A 57 -18.07 -6.44 -0.92
C ARG A 57 -17.21 -5.49 -0.08
N TYR A 58 -16.38 -4.71 -0.76
CA TYR A 58 -15.44 -3.76 -0.17
C TYR A 58 -15.90 -2.32 -0.42
N PHE A 59 -16.05 -1.54 0.63
CA PHE A 59 -16.25 -0.09 0.60
C PHE A 59 -14.87 0.56 0.71
N VAL A 60 -14.50 1.36 -0.27
CA VAL A 60 -13.14 1.86 -0.42
C VAL A 60 -13.15 3.34 -0.83
N PRO A 61 -12.39 4.24 -0.17
CA PRO A 61 -12.16 5.59 -0.68
C PRO A 61 -11.40 5.51 -2.01
N ILE A 62 -11.74 6.40 -2.93
CA ILE A 62 -10.97 6.65 -4.15
C ILE A 62 -9.92 7.71 -3.79
N ILE A 63 -8.66 7.27 -3.63
CA ILE A 63 -7.54 8.16 -3.32
C ILE A 63 -6.91 8.78 -4.57
N GLN A 64 -7.18 8.23 -5.76
CA GLN A 64 -6.79 8.83 -7.04
C GLN A 64 -7.76 8.45 -8.17
N GLY A 65 -8.01 9.38 -9.09
CA GLY A 65 -8.92 9.19 -10.22
C GLY A 65 -10.36 9.58 -9.90
N LYS A 66 -11.31 9.19 -10.76
CA LYS A 66 -12.74 9.53 -10.58
C LYS A 66 -13.65 8.48 -11.22
N LEU A 67 -14.55 7.92 -10.42
CA LEU A 67 -15.63 7.04 -10.84
C LEU A 67 -16.93 7.85 -10.95
N SER A 68 -17.62 7.76 -12.09
CA SER A 68 -18.86 8.53 -12.35
C SER A 68 -20.11 7.66 -12.50
N ARG A 69 -19.95 6.36 -12.77
CA ARG A 69 -21.04 5.40 -12.98
C ARG A 69 -20.57 3.98 -12.68
N PRO A 70 -21.49 3.04 -12.37
CA PRO A 70 -21.16 1.62 -12.29
C PRO A 70 -20.44 1.10 -13.54
N THR A 71 -19.45 0.23 -13.34
CA THR A 71 -18.67 -0.38 -14.40
C THR A 71 -18.00 -1.68 -13.92
N ILE A 72 -17.22 -2.32 -14.78
CA ILE A 72 -16.31 -3.40 -14.41
C ILE A 72 -14.87 -2.87 -14.45
N GLY A 73 -13.97 -3.54 -13.71
CA GLY A 73 -12.55 -3.28 -13.79
C GLY A 73 -11.71 -4.51 -13.51
N ILE A 74 -10.42 -4.40 -13.80
CA ILE A 74 -9.40 -5.39 -13.47
C ILE A 74 -8.47 -4.77 -12.43
N VAL A 75 -8.28 -5.46 -11.31
CA VAL A 75 -7.29 -5.06 -10.30
C VAL A 75 -5.89 -5.24 -10.89
N LYS A 76 -5.07 -4.19 -10.85
CA LYS A 76 -3.72 -4.17 -11.46
C LYS A 76 -2.62 -4.34 -10.41
N THR A 77 -2.85 -3.87 -9.19
CA THR A 77 -1.86 -3.88 -8.10
C THR A 77 -2.52 -4.12 -6.74
N ASP A 78 -1.71 -4.58 -5.79
CA ASP A 78 -2.02 -4.76 -4.37
C ASP A 78 -0.82 -4.29 -3.51
N SER A 79 -0.49 -3.00 -3.60
CA SER A 79 0.61 -2.41 -2.84
C SER A 79 0.16 -1.99 -1.43
N ASN A 80 1.09 -1.74 -0.50
CA ASN A 80 0.79 -1.33 0.88
C ASN A 80 -0.15 -2.28 1.66
N CYS A 81 -0.09 -3.58 1.38
CA CYS A 81 -1.01 -4.56 1.96
C CYS A 81 -0.63 -5.11 3.34
N ARG A 82 0.56 -4.81 3.87
CA ARG A 82 0.98 -5.27 5.20
C ARG A 82 -0.04 -4.76 6.23
N PRO A 83 -0.58 -5.63 7.11
CA PRO A 83 -1.53 -5.19 8.11
C PRO A 83 -0.83 -4.37 9.20
N ASP A 84 -1.58 -3.45 9.80
CA ASP A 84 -1.20 -2.69 10.98
C ASP A 84 -1.28 -3.52 12.27
N ASP A 85 -1.05 -2.89 13.42
CA ASP A 85 -1.14 -3.53 14.74
C ASP A 85 -2.57 -3.95 15.11
N GLN A 86 -3.60 -3.36 14.49
CA GLN A 86 -4.99 -3.82 14.58
C GLN A 86 -5.30 -5.01 13.66
N GLY A 87 -4.37 -5.40 12.78
CA GLY A 87 -4.53 -6.42 11.75
C GLY A 87 -5.37 -5.97 10.54
N LEU A 88 -5.61 -4.67 10.40
CA LEU A 88 -6.23 -4.05 9.23
C LEU A 88 -5.16 -3.88 8.14
N SER A 89 -5.44 -4.40 6.94
CA SER A 89 -4.67 -4.08 5.75
C SER A 89 -5.22 -2.78 5.14
N HIS A 90 -4.35 -1.96 4.54
CA HIS A 90 -4.71 -0.69 3.89
C HIS A 90 -4.22 -0.66 2.44
N CYS A 91 -4.35 -1.80 1.75
CA CYS A 91 -3.87 -2.00 0.38
C CYS A 91 -4.24 -0.84 -0.55
N HIS A 92 -3.28 -0.31 -1.30
CA HIS A 92 -3.53 0.56 -2.43
C HIS A 92 -3.72 -0.30 -3.68
N ASN A 93 -4.98 -0.47 -4.09
CA ASN A 93 -5.33 -1.20 -5.30
C ASN A 93 -5.54 -0.23 -6.45
N GLN A 94 -4.73 -0.34 -7.51
CA GLN A 94 -5.06 0.25 -8.80
C GLN A 94 -6.09 -0.64 -9.51
N ILE A 95 -7.16 -0.04 -10.03
CA ILE A 95 -8.20 -0.73 -10.79
C ILE A 95 -8.33 -0.05 -12.15
N GLU A 96 -8.00 -0.78 -13.20
CA GLU A 96 -8.24 -0.37 -14.59
C GLU A 96 -9.72 -0.61 -14.92
N LEU A 97 -10.47 0.46 -15.17
CA LEU A 97 -11.88 0.40 -15.52
C LEU A 97 -12.05 0.01 -16.99
N LEU A 98 -13.22 -0.48 -17.38
CA LEU A 98 -13.55 -0.85 -18.78
C LEU A 98 -13.30 0.28 -19.82
N SER A 99 -13.23 1.54 -19.38
CA SER A 99 -12.89 2.69 -20.22
C SER A 99 -11.39 2.93 -20.43
N GLY A 100 -10.51 2.05 -19.93
CA GLY A 100 -9.06 2.23 -19.91
C GLY A 100 -8.56 3.26 -18.89
N ARG A 101 -9.46 3.92 -18.15
CA ARG A 101 -9.11 4.84 -17.05
C ARG A 101 -8.81 4.04 -15.78
N THR A 102 -7.76 4.41 -15.07
CA THR A 102 -7.43 3.84 -13.75
C THR A 102 -8.00 4.68 -12.61
N ILE A 103 -8.43 4.00 -11.54
CA ILE A 103 -8.60 4.60 -10.21
C ILE A 103 -7.66 3.89 -9.22
N THR A 104 -7.19 4.61 -8.20
CA THR A 104 -6.48 4.02 -7.06
C THR A 104 -7.41 4.11 -5.85
N VAL A 105 -7.60 2.99 -5.16
CA VAL A 105 -8.43 2.90 -3.95
C VAL A 105 -7.60 2.39 -2.77
N GLN A 106 -7.93 2.84 -1.55
CA GLN A 106 -7.39 2.25 -0.32
C GLN A 106 -8.38 1.22 0.20
N ASN A 107 -7.98 -0.04 0.32
CA ASN A 107 -8.85 -1.15 0.72
C ASN A 107 -8.63 -1.52 2.19
N THR A 108 -9.21 -0.73 3.10
CA THR A 108 -9.13 -0.97 4.54
C THR A 108 -9.99 -2.15 4.97
N HIS A 109 -9.39 -3.25 5.44
CA HIS A 109 -10.12 -4.45 5.89
C HIS A 109 -9.31 -5.34 6.85
N LYS A 110 -9.98 -6.11 7.73
CA LYS A 110 -9.32 -7.08 8.62
C LYS A 110 -8.79 -8.27 7.80
N MET A 111 -7.47 -8.30 7.58
CA MET A 111 -6.80 -9.24 6.68
C MET A 111 -6.92 -10.71 7.14
N SER A 112 -7.13 -10.94 8.43
CA SER A 112 -7.36 -12.27 9.01
C SER A 112 -8.80 -12.80 8.82
N LYS A 113 -9.70 -12.02 8.19
CA LYS A 113 -11.10 -12.39 7.94
C LYS A 113 -11.46 -12.33 6.46
N PHE A 114 -10.96 -11.32 5.76
CA PHE A 114 -11.18 -11.10 4.33
C PHE A 114 -9.83 -10.92 3.66
N ARG A 115 -9.70 -11.36 2.40
CA ARG A 115 -8.45 -11.24 1.66
C ARG A 115 -8.36 -9.88 0.95
N CYS A 116 -7.15 -9.47 0.63
CA CYS A 116 -6.89 -8.39 -0.29
C CYS A 116 -7.53 -8.67 -1.67
N LEU A 117 -7.84 -7.60 -2.41
CA LEU A 117 -8.12 -7.69 -3.85
C LEU A 117 -6.81 -8.03 -4.57
N SER A 118 -6.84 -9.03 -5.47
CA SER A 118 -5.62 -9.60 -6.07
C SER A 118 -5.41 -9.09 -7.51
N PRO A 119 -4.15 -8.87 -7.96
CA PRO A 119 -3.86 -8.54 -9.37
C PRO A 119 -4.47 -9.55 -10.34
N GLY A 120 -5.03 -9.07 -11.44
CA GLY A 120 -5.78 -9.86 -12.43
C GLY A 120 -7.25 -10.12 -12.04
N GLU A 121 -7.68 -9.83 -10.81
CA GLU A 121 -9.06 -10.05 -10.38
C GLU A 121 -10.03 -9.12 -11.12
N ARG A 122 -11.07 -9.70 -11.74
CA ARG A 122 -12.17 -8.97 -12.34
C ARG A 122 -13.23 -8.64 -11.28
N VAL A 123 -13.53 -7.35 -11.15
CA VAL A 123 -14.46 -6.80 -10.17
C VAL A 123 -15.55 -5.96 -10.84
N THR A 124 -16.69 -5.84 -10.16
CA THR A 124 -17.63 -4.74 -10.45
C THR A 124 -17.34 -3.58 -9.51
N VAL A 125 -17.41 -2.35 -10.02
CA VAL A 125 -17.07 -1.13 -9.29
C VAL A 125 -18.19 -0.11 -9.49
N ARG A 126 -18.73 0.44 -8.41
CA ARG A 126 -19.79 1.46 -8.47
C ARG A 126 -19.59 2.55 -7.41
N PRO A 127 -20.02 3.79 -7.66
CA PRO A 127 -20.14 4.79 -6.61
C PRO A 127 -21.03 4.28 -5.46
N ASP A 128 -20.77 4.72 -4.24
CA ASP A 128 -21.64 4.46 -3.08
C ASP A 128 -22.79 5.49 -2.98
N GLY A 129 -22.63 6.63 -3.63
CA GLY A 129 -23.43 7.85 -3.52
C GLY A 129 -22.55 9.10 -3.65
N SER A 130 -21.27 8.99 -3.30
CA SER A 130 -20.22 9.98 -3.56
C SER A 130 -19.37 9.62 -4.78
N SER A 131 -18.63 10.61 -5.32
CA SER A 131 -17.55 10.38 -6.30
C SER A 131 -16.18 10.12 -5.67
N SER A 132 -16.05 10.26 -4.34
CA SER A 132 -14.84 9.99 -3.55
C SER A 132 -14.77 8.58 -2.96
N TRP A 133 -15.80 7.76 -3.19
CA TRP A 133 -15.92 6.40 -2.67
C TRP A 133 -16.38 5.44 -3.76
N ALA A 134 -15.97 4.19 -3.64
CA ALA A 134 -16.44 3.09 -4.46
C ALA A 134 -16.86 1.91 -3.60
N ILE A 135 -17.77 1.11 -4.14
CA ILE A 135 -18.07 -0.24 -3.69
C ILE A 135 -17.51 -1.17 -4.76
N VAL A 136 -16.48 -1.92 -4.38
CA VAL A 136 -15.87 -2.97 -5.19
C VAL A 136 -16.49 -4.29 -4.76
N GLN A 137 -17.02 -5.04 -5.72
CA GLN A 137 -17.63 -6.34 -5.50
C GLN A 137 -16.91 -7.38 -6.35
N THR A 138 -16.29 -8.36 -5.68
CA THR A 138 -15.68 -9.53 -6.32
C THR A 138 -16.76 -10.47 -6.84
N ALA A 139 -16.40 -11.36 -7.76
CA ALA A 139 -17.26 -12.49 -8.11
C ALA A 139 -17.57 -13.34 -6.85
N PRO A 140 -18.74 -14.02 -6.79
CA PRO A 140 -18.99 -15.03 -5.77
C PRO A 140 -17.89 -16.09 -5.84
N ARG A 141 -17.30 -16.45 -4.69
CA ARG A 141 -16.48 -17.67 -4.63
C ARG A 141 -17.41 -18.86 -4.88
N LYS A 142 -17.00 -19.80 -5.73
CA LYS A 142 -17.58 -21.15 -5.65
C LYS A 142 -17.26 -21.72 -4.27
N PRO A 143 -18.15 -22.51 -3.66
CA PRO A 143 -17.75 -23.39 -2.57
C PRO A 143 -16.60 -24.29 -3.05
N GLU A 144 -15.63 -24.51 -2.15
CA GLU A 144 -14.62 -25.58 -2.29
C GLU A 144 -15.24 -26.92 -1.89
#